data_AF-A0A838RG45-F1
#
_entry.id   AF-A0A838RG45-F1
#
_cell.length_a   1.000
_cell.length_b   1.000
_cell.length_c   1.000
_cell.angle_alpha   90.00
_cell.angle_beta   90.00
_cell.angle_gamma   90.00
#
_symmetry.space_group_name_H-M   'P 1'
#
loop_
_entity.id
_entity.type
_entity.pdbx_description
1 polymer ?
#
loop_
_entity_poly.entity_id
_entity_poly.type
_entity_poly.pdbx_seq_one_letter_code
_entity_poly.pdbx_strand_id
1 'polypeptide(L)'
;LVGRSWAALLLTLLGIALTIPELGSGFQGSDPLGLGLGLLNAALYASYIILSSQFLRGQSALALASAWSITGSLLLLLALALLRGLAWPVGVTAWGSVLALATVSTVMPIFTFYAGMQRVGAARAAILSTVEPLLTVMLAMILLGESMTPRQWLGGGLILISILLLQGQGKAATPGRNPLPAEGDRSQSLVEPEHEVG
;
A
#
# COMPACT_ATOMS: atom_id res chain seq x y z
N LEU A 1 19.46 0.38 15.17
CA LEU A 1 18.15 0.04 14.54
C LEU A 1 17.27 1.28 14.42
N VAL A 2 16.95 1.96 15.53
CA VAL A 2 16.14 3.20 15.55
C VAL A 2 16.75 4.37 14.74
N GLY A 3 18.08 4.55 14.79
CA GLY A 3 18.74 5.67 14.10
C GLY A 3 18.60 5.70 12.56
N ARG A 4 18.52 4.53 11.91
CA ARG A 4 18.34 4.45 10.44
C ARG A 4 16.91 4.79 10.01
N SER A 5 15.92 4.42 10.83
CA SER A 5 14.52 4.77 10.57
C SER A 5 14.28 6.27 10.73
N TRP A 6 14.88 6.91 11.74
CA TRP A 6 14.86 8.37 11.87
C TRP A 6 15.57 9.07 10.69
N ALA A 7 16.72 8.56 10.26
CA ALA A 7 17.41 9.09 9.09
C ALA A 7 16.54 9.00 7.82
N ALA A 8 15.88 7.87 7.59
CA ALA A 8 14.96 7.71 6.46
C ALA A 8 13.76 8.67 6.54
N LEU A 9 13.17 8.86 7.73
CA LEU A 9 12.09 9.83 7.94
C LEU A 9 12.55 11.26 7.60
N LEU A 10 13.72 11.68 8.07
CA LEU A 10 14.27 13.00 7.78
C LEU A 10 14.54 13.18 6.28
N LEU A 11 15.10 12.16 5.62
CA LEU A 11 15.33 12.19 4.18
C LEU A 11 14.03 12.31 3.38
N THR A 12 12.98 11.58 3.77
CA THR A 12 11.66 11.70 3.13
C THR A 12 11.05 13.08 3.36
N LEU A 13 11.10 13.62 4.58
CA LEU A 13 10.57 14.95 4.90
C LEU A 13 11.29 16.04 4.12
N LEU A 14 12.63 15.98 4.06
CA LEU A 14 13.43 16.91 3.28
C LEU A 14 13.16 16.76 1.77
N GLY A 15 13.02 15.53 1.29
CA GLY A 15 12.68 15.24 -0.10
C GLY A 15 11.35 15.84 -0.50
N ILE A 16 10.30 15.62 0.30
CA ILE A 16 8.96 16.23 0.09
C ILE A 16 9.06 17.75 0.08
N ALA A 17 9.77 18.34 1.05
CA ALA A 17 9.96 19.79 1.10
C ALA A 17 10.66 20.35 -0.16
N LEU A 18 11.58 19.62 -0.78
CA LEU A 18 12.23 20.07 -2.02
C LEU A 18 11.34 19.91 -3.26
N THR A 19 10.33 19.04 -3.21
CA THR A 19 9.38 18.85 -4.33
C THR A 19 8.30 19.92 -4.41
N ILE A 20 8.01 20.63 -3.31
CA ILE A 20 6.96 21.66 -3.25
C ILE A 20 7.56 23.03 -3.62
N PRO A 21 7.18 23.63 -4.77
CA PRO A 21 7.75 24.89 -5.23
C PRO A 21 7.46 26.09 -4.31
N GLU A 22 6.29 26.12 -3.67
CA GLU A 22 5.79 27.29 -2.90
C GLU A 22 6.27 27.36 -1.44
N LEU A 23 7.10 26.42 -0.96
CA LEU A 23 7.57 26.44 0.43
C LEU A 23 8.34 27.73 0.79
N GLY A 24 8.95 28.39 -0.19
CA GLY A 24 9.68 29.64 0.00
C GLY A 24 8.81 30.91 -0.02
N SER A 25 7.58 30.86 -0.53
CA SER A 25 6.69 32.03 -0.62
C SER A 25 5.88 32.30 0.65
N GLY A 26 6.05 31.47 1.68
CA GLY A 26 5.28 31.54 2.93
C GLY A 26 3.83 31.09 2.76
N PHE A 27 3.09 31.03 3.87
CA PHE A 27 1.68 30.60 3.92
C PHE A 27 0.69 31.67 3.42
N GLN A 28 1.13 32.59 2.55
CA GLN A 28 0.26 33.65 2.05
C GLN A 28 -0.78 33.03 1.10
N GLY A 29 -2.05 33.05 1.51
CA GLY A 29 -3.15 32.44 0.76
C GLY A 29 -3.44 30.97 1.09
N SER A 30 -2.81 30.38 2.12
CA SER A 30 -3.15 29.02 2.54
C SER A 30 -4.50 29.00 3.26
N ASP A 31 -5.44 28.20 2.77
CA ASP A 31 -6.72 27.93 3.43
C ASP A 31 -6.48 27.08 4.70
N PRO A 32 -6.74 27.62 5.92
CA PRO A 32 -6.56 26.88 7.17
C PRO A 32 -7.40 25.59 7.22
N LEU A 33 -8.57 25.59 6.57
CA LEU A 33 -9.42 24.41 6.47
C LEU A 33 -8.73 23.32 5.65
N GLY A 34 -8.16 23.67 4.49
CA GLY A 34 -7.41 22.75 3.64
C GLY A 34 -6.20 22.12 4.35
N LEU A 35 -5.45 22.94 5.11
CA LEU A 35 -4.35 22.44 5.95
C LEU A 35 -4.86 21.48 7.05
N GLY A 36 -5.95 21.85 7.73
CA GLY A 36 -6.56 21.01 8.76
C GLY A 36 -7.05 19.67 8.21
N LEU A 37 -7.71 19.68 7.06
CA LEU A 37 -8.19 18.47 6.37
C LEU A 37 -7.03 17.61 5.86
N GLY A 38 -5.94 18.22 5.37
CA GLY A 38 -4.73 17.51 4.95
C GLY A 38 -4.06 16.76 6.11
N LEU A 39 -3.91 17.42 7.26
CA LEU A 39 -3.37 16.82 8.48
C LEU A 39 -4.28 15.70 9.01
N LEU A 40 -5.60 15.93 9.00
CA LEU A 40 -6.58 14.91 9.39
C LEU A 40 -6.48 13.68 8.46
N ASN A 41 -6.37 13.88 7.15
CA ASN A 41 -6.19 12.80 6.18
C ASN A 41 -4.91 12.00 6.45
N ALA A 42 -3.78 12.68 6.73
CA ALA A 42 -2.53 12.01 7.07
C ALA A 42 -2.65 11.16 8.36
N ALA A 43 -3.31 11.69 9.40
CA ALA A 43 -3.53 11.00 10.66
C ALA A 43 -4.47 9.79 10.51
N LEU A 44 -5.56 9.93 9.75
CA LEU A 44 -6.50 8.85 9.44
C LEU A 44 -5.81 7.74 8.64
N TYR A 45 -5.02 8.11 7.63
CA TYR A 45 -4.30 7.14 6.81
C TYR A 45 -3.23 6.39 7.62
N ALA A 46 -2.45 7.08 8.45
CA ALA A 46 -1.48 6.44 9.35
C ALA A 46 -2.17 5.47 10.33
N SER A 47 -3.29 5.89 10.92
CA SER A 47 -4.09 5.05 11.82
C SER A 47 -4.64 3.83 11.09
N TYR A 48 -5.14 4.00 9.86
CA TYR A 48 -5.59 2.90 9.01
C TYR A 48 -4.49 1.87 8.76
N ILE A 49 -3.26 2.29 8.41
CA ILE A 49 -2.13 1.38 8.21
C ILE A 49 -1.79 0.62 9.49
N ILE A 50 -1.75 1.29 10.65
CA ILE A 50 -1.44 0.65 11.93
C ILE A 50 -2.52 -0.37 12.31
N LEU A 51 -3.79 0.04 12.30
CA LEU A 51 -4.92 -0.82 12.65
C LEU A 51 -5.04 -2.01 11.69
N SER A 52 -4.97 -1.77 10.38
CA SER A 52 -5.02 -2.85 9.37
C SER A 52 -3.87 -3.84 9.56
N SER A 53 -2.65 -3.39 9.87
CA SER A 53 -1.52 -4.28 10.14
C SER A 53 -1.71 -5.18 11.37
N GLN A 54 -2.57 -4.79 12.32
CA GLN A 54 -2.94 -5.60 13.48
C GLN A 54 -4.04 -6.61 13.15
N PHE A 55 -5.07 -6.21 12.39
CA PHE A 55 -6.22 -7.06 12.04
C PHE A 55 -5.93 -8.10 10.94
N LEU A 56 -4.98 -7.84 10.03
CA LEU A 56 -4.70 -8.74 8.90
C LEU A 56 -3.73 -9.90 9.23
N ARG A 57 -3.24 -10.03 10.47
CA ARG A 57 -2.36 -11.14 10.86
C ARG A 57 -3.12 -12.47 10.86
N GLY A 58 -2.97 -13.26 9.79
CA GLY A 58 -3.44 -14.65 9.71
C GLY A 58 -4.64 -14.93 8.79
N GLN A 59 -5.07 -13.96 7.98
CA GLN A 59 -6.19 -14.13 7.03
C GLN A 59 -5.73 -14.05 5.57
N SER A 60 -6.53 -14.58 4.64
CA SER A 60 -6.30 -14.37 3.20
C SER A 60 -6.45 -12.87 2.88
N ALA A 61 -5.31 -12.19 2.73
CA ALA A 61 -5.24 -10.74 2.62
C ALA A 61 -6.11 -10.17 1.48
N LEU A 62 -6.30 -10.95 0.42
CA LEU A 62 -7.02 -10.52 -0.78
C LEU A 62 -8.53 -10.40 -0.58
N ALA A 63 -9.17 -11.41 0.01
CA ALA A 63 -10.62 -11.40 0.21
C ALA A 63 -11.03 -10.31 1.21
N LEU A 64 -10.25 -10.16 2.29
CA LEU A 64 -10.52 -9.15 3.30
C LEU A 64 -10.24 -7.74 2.77
N ALA A 65 -9.13 -7.50 2.07
CA ALA A 65 -8.85 -6.20 1.47
C ALA A 65 -9.91 -5.79 0.43
N SER A 66 -10.40 -6.75 -0.37
CA SER A 66 -11.46 -6.51 -1.35
C SER A 66 -12.79 -6.19 -0.66
N ALA A 67 -13.17 -6.96 0.36
CA ALA A 67 -14.38 -6.72 1.13
C ALA A 67 -14.37 -5.34 1.82
N TRP A 68 -13.24 -4.95 2.41
CA TRP A 68 -13.07 -3.63 3.02
C TRP A 68 -13.14 -2.51 1.99
N SER A 69 -12.48 -2.68 0.85
CA SER A 69 -12.47 -1.68 -0.22
C SER A 69 -13.87 -1.47 -0.82
N ILE A 70 -14.62 -2.55 -1.04
CA ILE A 70 -16.00 -2.49 -1.54
C ILE A 70 -16.91 -1.84 -0.51
N THR A 71 -16.84 -2.26 0.75
CA THR A 71 -17.67 -1.71 1.83
C THR A 71 -17.37 -0.22 2.03
N GLY A 72 -16.10 0.16 2.08
CA GLY A 72 -15.68 1.56 2.19
C GLY A 72 -16.14 2.41 1.01
N SER A 73 -15.99 1.91 -0.21
CA SER A 73 -16.47 2.60 -1.43
C SER A 73 -17.98 2.80 -1.41
N LEU A 74 -18.75 1.78 -1.01
CA LEU A 74 -20.20 1.86 -0.94
C LEU A 74 -20.67 2.85 0.14
N LEU A 75 -20.07 2.82 1.32
CA LEU A 75 -20.39 3.76 2.39
C LEU A 75 -20.05 5.20 2.00
N LEU A 76 -18.92 5.41 1.32
CA LEU A 76 -18.54 6.73 0.84
C LEU A 76 -19.51 7.23 -0.24
N LEU A 77 -19.89 6.37 -1.20
CA LEU A 77 -20.89 6.69 -2.22
C LEU A 77 -22.24 7.05 -1.58
N LEU A 78 -22.68 6.27 -0.58
CA LEU A 78 -23.91 6.55 0.14
C LEU A 78 -23.84 7.87 0.90
N ALA A 79 -22.74 8.13 1.61
CA ALA A 79 -22.55 9.39 2.32
C ALA A 79 -22.55 10.59 1.37
N LEU A 80 -21.87 10.50 0.22
CA LEU A 80 -21.86 11.54 -0.80
C LEU A 80 -23.25 11.73 -1.42
N ALA A 81 -23.96 10.64 -1.70
CA ALA A 81 -25.33 10.69 -2.22
C ALA A 81 -26.27 11.44 -1.26
N LEU A 82 -26.14 11.19 0.05
CA LEU A 82 -26.97 11.83 1.08
C LEU A 82 -26.60 13.30 1.32
N LEU A 83 -25.31 13.65 1.27
CA LEU A 83 -24.83 14.99 1.59
C LEU A 83 -24.88 15.96 0.40
N ARG A 84 -24.61 15.48 -0.81
CA ARG A 84 -24.44 16.33 -2.00
C ARG A 84 -25.28 15.89 -3.21
N GLY A 85 -26.01 14.78 -3.11
CA GLY A 85 -26.67 14.16 -4.26
C GLY A 85 -25.67 13.40 -5.16
N LEU A 86 -26.20 12.58 -6.06
CA LEU A 86 -25.38 11.81 -6.99
C LEU A 86 -25.21 12.58 -8.30
N ALA A 87 -23.98 13.05 -8.56
CA ALA A 87 -23.62 13.65 -9.83
C ALA A 87 -23.22 12.55 -10.82
N TRP A 88 -24.07 12.28 -11.81
CA TRP A 88 -23.79 11.28 -12.84
C TRP A 88 -22.86 11.84 -13.92
N PRO A 89 -21.93 11.02 -14.45
CA PRO A 89 -21.14 11.43 -15.61
C PRO A 89 -22.05 11.69 -16.79
N VAL A 90 -21.91 12.86 -17.41
CA VAL A 90 -22.69 13.25 -18.59
C VAL A 90 -21.82 13.11 -19.83
N GLY A 91 -22.29 12.33 -20.80
CA GLY A 91 -21.62 12.12 -22.09
C GLY A 91 -20.67 10.93 -22.13
N VAL A 92 -20.37 10.49 -23.37
CA VAL A 92 -19.57 9.28 -23.65
C VAL A 92 -18.15 9.40 -23.10
N THR A 93 -17.53 10.57 -23.19
CA THR A 93 -16.17 10.80 -22.70
C THR A 93 -16.05 10.67 -21.18
N ALA A 94 -17.04 11.17 -20.43
CA ALA A 94 -17.05 11.07 -18.97
C ALA A 94 -17.20 9.62 -18.52
N TRP A 95 -18.11 8.86 -19.15
CA TRP A 95 -18.24 7.43 -18.93
C TRP A 95 -17.00 6.64 -19.34
N GLY A 96 -16.39 6.98 -20.47
CA GLY A 96 -15.11 6.40 -20.90
C GLY A 96 -14.00 6.63 -19.87
N SER A 97 -13.94 7.82 -19.28
CA SER A 97 -12.95 8.17 -18.24
C SER A 97 -13.19 7.40 -16.94
N VAL A 98 -14.45 7.26 -16.51
CA VAL A 98 -14.82 6.46 -15.32
C VAL A 98 -14.46 4.99 -15.53
N LEU A 99 -14.79 4.43 -16.70
CA LEU A 99 -14.46 3.05 -17.03
C LEU A 99 -12.96 2.83 -17.12
N ALA A 100 -12.22 3.76 -17.74
CA ALA A 100 -10.77 3.70 -17.81
C ALA A 100 -10.13 3.76 -16.41
N LEU A 101 -10.60 4.64 -15.53
CA LEU A 101 -10.12 4.74 -14.15
C LEU A 101 -10.40 3.43 -13.39
N ALA A 102 -11.64 2.93 -13.42
CA ALA A 102 -12.02 1.72 -12.72
C ALA A 102 -11.26 0.48 -13.22
N THR A 103 -11.06 0.34 -14.53
CA THR A 103 -10.46 -0.86 -15.11
C THR A 103 -8.94 -0.77 -15.20
N VAL A 104 -8.41 0.29 -15.83
CA VAL A 104 -6.98 0.44 -16.14
C VAL A 104 -6.19 0.89 -14.91
N SER A 105 -6.76 1.73 -14.05
CA SER A 105 -6.02 2.24 -12.87
C SER A 105 -6.28 1.44 -11.59
N THR A 106 -7.35 0.66 -11.52
CA THR A 106 -7.71 -0.10 -10.31
C THR A 106 -7.70 -1.61 -10.52
N VAL A 107 -8.60 -2.15 -11.35
CA VAL A 107 -8.74 -3.61 -11.51
C VAL A 107 -7.49 -4.24 -12.12
N MET A 108 -7.03 -3.75 -13.26
CA MET A 108 -5.90 -4.35 -13.99
C MET A 108 -4.59 -4.35 -13.17
N PRO A 109 -4.17 -3.25 -12.51
CA PRO A 109 -2.96 -3.24 -11.69
C PRO A 109 -3.04 -4.21 -10.51
N ILE A 110 -4.18 -4.26 -9.82
CA ILE A 110 -4.38 -5.17 -8.67
C ILE A 110 -4.26 -6.64 -9.12
N PHE A 111 -5.00 -7.03 -10.17
CA PHE A 111 -4.96 -8.41 -10.66
C PHE A 111 -3.58 -8.81 -11.18
N THR A 112 -2.92 -7.94 -11.95
CA THR A 112 -1.58 -8.22 -12.48
C THR A 112 -0.52 -8.26 -11.39
N PHE A 113 -0.62 -7.40 -10.37
CA PHE A 113 0.25 -7.44 -9.19
C PHE A 113 0.13 -8.77 -8.45
N TYR A 114 -1.09 -9.23 -8.17
CA TYR A 114 -1.28 -10.51 -7.49
C TYR A 114 -0.89 -11.72 -8.35
N ALA A 115 -1.20 -11.70 -9.65
CA ALA A 115 -0.77 -12.73 -10.58
C ALA A 115 0.77 -12.80 -10.68
N GLY A 116 1.43 -11.64 -10.73
CA GLY A 116 2.89 -11.52 -10.66
C GLY A 116 3.44 -12.06 -9.36
N MET A 117 2.85 -11.68 -8.23
CA MET A 117 3.23 -12.15 -6.89
C MET A 117 3.13 -13.68 -6.75
N GLN A 118 2.09 -14.31 -7.31
CA GLN A 118 1.96 -15.77 -7.32
C GLN A 118 3.05 -16.46 -8.17
N ARG A 119 3.54 -15.80 -9.23
CA ARG A 119 4.56 -16.35 -10.13
C ARG A 119 5.99 -16.16 -9.62
N VAL A 120 6.31 -15.00 -9.05
CA VAL A 120 7.69 -14.66 -8.63
C VAL A 120 7.91 -14.72 -7.11
N GLY A 121 6.83 -14.89 -6.34
CA GLY A 121 6.85 -14.89 -4.88
C GLY A 121 6.84 -13.48 -4.28
N ALA A 122 6.30 -13.37 -3.06
CA ALA A 122 6.11 -12.11 -2.34
C ALA A 122 7.39 -11.29 -2.17
N ALA A 123 8.54 -11.94 -1.94
CA ALA A 123 9.81 -11.24 -1.76
C ALA A 123 10.29 -10.52 -3.04
N ARG A 124 10.15 -11.17 -4.22
CA ARG A 124 10.52 -10.54 -5.50
C ARG A 124 9.52 -9.47 -5.91
N ALA A 125 8.23 -9.71 -5.66
CA ALA A 125 7.19 -8.70 -5.87
C ALA A 125 7.43 -7.45 -5.01
N ALA A 126 7.79 -7.61 -3.74
CA ALA A 126 8.12 -6.50 -2.86
C ALA A 126 9.33 -5.69 -3.33
N ILE A 127 10.38 -6.35 -3.85
CA ILE A 127 11.52 -5.66 -4.46
C ILE A 127 11.07 -4.89 -5.71
N LEU A 128 10.22 -5.48 -6.55
CA LEU A 128 9.71 -4.80 -7.74
C LEU A 128 8.87 -3.56 -7.40
N SER A 129 8.06 -3.61 -6.33
CA SER A 129 7.33 -2.45 -5.82
C SER A 129 8.23 -1.31 -5.36
N THR A 130 9.51 -1.55 -5.05
CA THR A 130 10.46 -0.45 -4.75
C THR A 130 10.82 0.38 -5.98
N VAL A 131 10.60 -0.15 -7.18
CA VAL A 131 10.82 0.53 -8.45
C VAL A 131 9.60 1.34 -8.87
N GLU A 132 8.43 1.09 -8.28
CA GLU A 132 7.18 1.78 -8.58
C GLU A 132 7.30 3.32 -8.52
N PRO A 133 7.90 3.95 -7.49
CA PRO A 133 8.03 5.41 -7.46
C PRO A 133 8.83 5.97 -8.64
N LEU A 134 9.85 5.24 -9.10
CA LEU A 134 10.65 5.65 -10.26
C LEU A 134 9.82 5.57 -11.54
N LEU A 135 9.07 4.48 -11.74
CA LEU A 135 8.19 4.33 -12.89
C LEU A 135 7.09 5.39 -12.89
N THR A 136 6.50 5.68 -11.74
CA THR A 136 5.48 6.74 -11.60
C THR A 136 6.02 8.10 -12.03
N VAL A 137 7.22 8.48 -11.59
CA VAL A 137 7.85 9.75 -12.01
C VAL A 137 8.14 9.76 -13.52
N MET A 138 8.67 8.65 -14.07
CA MET A 138 8.93 8.55 -15.50
C MET A 138 7.65 8.65 -16.34
N LEU A 139 6.58 7.97 -15.92
CA LEU A 139 5.29 8.02 -16.59
C LEU A 139 4.64 9.40 -16.46
N ALA A 140 4.78 10.09 -15.34
CA ALA A 140 4.33 11.47 -15.20
C ALA A 140 5.01 12.39 -16.22
N MET A 141 6.34 12.30 -16.37
CA MET A 141 7.07 13.10 -17.37
C MET A 141 6.67 12.76 -18.81
N ILE A 142 6.50 11.47 -19.14
CA ILE A 142 6.23 11.03 -20.52
C ILE A 142 4.76 11.22 -20.91
N LEU A 143 3.82 10.83 -20.04
CA LEU A 143 2.39 10.81 -20.34
C LEU A 143 1.70 12.13 -20.01
N LEU A 144 2.06 12.77 -18.89
CA LEU A 144 1.47 14.05 -18.49
C LEU A 144 2.29 15.25 -19.01
N GLY A 145 3.49 15.01 -19.55
CA GLY A 145 4.36 16.07 -20.06
C GLY A 145 4.94 16.95 -18.96
N GLU A 146 4.99 16.46 -17.72
CA GLU A 146 5.50 17.23 -16.59
C GLU A 146 7.02 17.42 -16.70
N SER A 147 7.47 18.68 -16.64
CA SER A 147 8.89 19.01 -16.59
C SER A 147 9.34 19.15 -15.14
N MET A 148 10.26 18.29 -14.69
CA MET A 148 10.80 18.36 -13.33
C MET A 148 11.94 19.38 -13.23
N THR A 149 11.82 20.28 -12.26
CA THR A 149 12.92 21.19 -11.91
C THR A 149 14.08 20.45 -11.24
N PRO A 150 15.31 21.00 -11.25
CA PRO A 150 16.44 20.38 -10.54
C PRO A 150 16.18 20.14 -9.04
N ARG A 151 15.35 20.98 -8.40
CA ARG A 151 14.94 20.83 -7.00
C ARG A 151 14.06 19.60 -6.80
N GLN A 152 13.10 19.38 -7.71
CA GLN A 152 12.23 18.20 -7.68
C GLN A 152 13.01 16.91 -7.94
N TRP A 153 14.01 16.94 -8.84
CA TRP A 153 14.93 15.83 -9.04
C TRP A 153 15.70 15.47 -7.76
N LEU A 154 16.23 16.48 -7.06
CA LEU A 154 16.91 16.27 -5.78
C LEU A 154 15.94 15.71 -4.73
N GLY A 155 14.75 16.30 -4.61
CA GLY A 155 13.72 15.85 -3.68
C GLY A 155 13.28 14.40 -3.92
N GLY A 156 12.98 14.05 -5.17
CA GLY A 156 12.66 12.68 -5.58
C GLY A 156 13.81 11.71 -5.31
N GLY A 157 15.05 12.12 -5.56
CA GLY A 157 16.25 11.34 -5.22
C GLY A 157 16.35 11.03 -3.73
N LEU A 158 16.10 12.00 -2.85
CA LEU A 158 16.10 11.79 -1.40
C LEU A 158 15.02 10.81 -0.94
N ILE A 159 13.83 10.88 -1.53
CA ILE A 159 12.73 9.93 -1.25
C ILE A 159 13.11 8.52 -1.70
N LEU A 160 13.72 8.36 -2.88
CA LEU A 160 14.19 7.04 -3.34
C LEU A 160 15.27 6.47 -2.41
N ILE A 161 16.23 7.30 -1.98
CA ILE A 161 17.27 6.91 -1.03
C ILE A 161 16.65 6.47 0.31
N SER A 162 15.66 7.20 0.83
CA SER A 162 15.00 6.84 2.09
C SER A 162 14.30 5.49 2.02
N ILE A 163 13.62 5.20 0.89
CA ILE A 163 12.99 3.90 0.64
C ILE A 163 14.04 2.78 0.63
N LEU A 164 15.14 2.95 -0.11
CA LEU A 164 16.22 1.94 -0.17
C LEU A 164 16.86 1.69 1.19
N LEU A 165 17.04 2.72 2.01
CA LEU A 165 17.56 2.61 3.37
C LEU A 165 16.65 1.78 4.30
N LEU A 166 15.33 1.86 4.11
CA LEU A 166 14.34 1.09 4.87
C LEU A 166 14.21 -0.35 4.35
N GLN A 167 14.25 -0.55 3.04
CA GLN A 167 14.10 -1.89 2.44
C GLN A 167 15.24 -2.84 2.78
N GLY A 168 16.45 -2.31 3.03
CA GLY A 168 17.58 -3.10 3.53
C GLY A 168 17.35 -3.77 4.91
N GLN A 169 16.26 -3.44 5.62
CA GLN A 169 15.93 -4.00 6.93
C GLN A 169 15.06 -5.28 6.85
N GLY A 170 14.31 -5.48 5.77
CA GLY A 170 13.28 -6.53 5.65
C GLY A 170 13.79 -7.94 5.33
N LYS A 171 15.11 -8.16 5.25
CA LYS A 171 15.70 -9.44 4.79
C LYS A 171 15.88 -10.50 5.90
N ALA A 172 15.48 -10.21 7.15
CA ALA A 172 15.73 -11.06 8.31
C ALA A 172 14.46 -11.58 9.02
N ALA A 173 13.48 -12.08 8.26
CA ALA A 173 12.45 -12.96 8.81
C ALA A 173 11.91 -13.87 7.71
N THR A 174 12.55 -15.01 7.50
CA THR A 174 11.83 -16.21 7.07
C THR A 174 11.31 -16.84 8.35
N PRO A 175 10.01 -16.71 8.71
CA PRO A 175 9.46 -17.49 9.80
C PRO A 175 9.64 -18.95 9.43
N GLY A 176 10.27 -19.70 10.34
CA GLY A 176 10.59 -21.10 10.15
C GLY A 176 9.38 -21.84 9.61
N ARG A 177 9.55 -22.45 8.43
CA ARG A 177 8.79 -23.64 8.08
C ARG A 177 9.13 -24.67 9.15
N ASN A 178 8.32 -24.73 10.20
CA ASN A 178 8.31 -25.90 11.06
C ASN A 178 7.83 -27.04 10.14
N PRO A 179 8.64 -28.06 9.84
CA PRO A 179 8.14 -29.21 9.12
C PRO A 179 7.00 -29.77 9.96
N LEU A 180 5.82 -29.95 9.33
CA LEU A 180 4.73 -30.68 9.97
C LEU A 180 5.31 -32.03 10.44
N PRO A 181 5.08 -32.44 11.71
CA PRO A 181 5.47 -33.77 12.15
C PRO A 181 4.92 -34.79 11.16
N ALA A 182 5.80 -35.66 10.66
CA ALA A 182 5.42 -36.69 9.72
C ALA A 182 4.24 -37.49 10.30
N GLU A 183 3.18 -37.58 9.52
CA GLU A 183 1.95 -38.31 9.79
C GLU A 183 2.23 -39.82 9.72
N GLY A 184 3.05 -40.32 10.64
CA GLY A 184 3.53 -41.72 10.68
C GLY A 184 3.46 -42.37 12.05
N ASP A 185 2.99 -41.67 13.09
CA ASP A 185 3.06 -42.13 14.49
C ASP A 185 1.69 -42.28 15.18
N ARG A 186 0.58 -42.25 14.43
CA ARG A 186 -0.78 -42.47 14.99
C ARG A 186 -1.29 -43.91 14.85
N SER A 187 -0.58 -44.77 14.14
CA SER A 187 -0.97 -46.17 13.95
C SER A 187 -0.37 -47.12 14.99
N GLN A 188 0.56 -46.67 15.83
CA GLN A 188 1.21 -47.52 16.85
C GLN A 188 0.57 -47.45 18.24
N SER A 189 -0.33 -46.49 18.50
CA SER A 189 -0.98 -46.35 19.81
C SER A 189 -2.38 -46.96 19.92
N LEU A 190 -2.86 -47.68 18.89
CA LEU A 190 -4.21 -48.27 18.86
C LEU A 190 -4.21 -49.80 18.87
N VAL A 191 -3.05 -50.44 19.08
CA VAL A 191 -2.97 -51.90 19.17
C VAL A 191 -2.09 -52.28 20.36
N GLU A 192 -2.70 -52.52 21.51
CA GLU A 192 -2.35 -53.63 22.40
C GLU A 192 -3.55 -53.97 23.30
N PRO A 193 -3.68 -55.23 23.78
CA PRO A 193 -4.95 -55.94 23.86
C PRO A 193 -5.47 -56.07 25.29
N GLU A 194 -6.77 -56.25 25.40
CA GLU A 194 -7.40 -56.83 26.59
C GLU A 194 -6.84 -58.25 26.82
N HIS A 195 -6.32 -58.55 28.02
CA HIS A 195 -6.49 -59.85 28.70
C HIS A 195 -5.86 -59.87 30.10
N GLU A 196 -6.56 -60.56 31.00
CA GLU A 196 -6.15 -61.13 32.31
C GLU A 196 -6.10 -60.22 33.54
N VAL A 197 -7.20 -60.22 34.30
CA VAL A 197 -7.14 -60.44 35.76
C VAL A 197 -8.20 -61.48 36.13
N GLY A 198 -7.72 -62.70 36.42
CA GLY A 198 -8.41 -63.66 37.29
C GLY A 198 -7.93 -63.50 38.73
#